data_AF-A0A452R6I1-F1
#
_entry.id   AF-A0A452R6I1-F1
#
_cell.length_a   1.000
_cell.length_b   1.000
_cell.length_c   1.000
_cell.angle_alpha   90.00
_cell.angle_beta   90.00
_cell.angle_gamma   90.00
#
_symmetry.space_group_name_H-M   'P 1'
#
loop_
_entity.id
_entity.type
_entity.pdbx_description
1 polymer ?
#
loop_
_entity_poly.entity_id
_entity_poly.type
_entity_poly.pdbx_seq_one_letter_code
_entity_poly.pdbx_strand_id
1 'polypeptide(L)'
;LAWGGQRSHAAYPEPQERPQVDQKQAAAGTGGVGLLPGMNAAVRAVTRMGLYVGAKVFLIYEGYEGLVEGGENIKQANWLSVSNIIQLGGTIIGSARCKAFTTREGRLAAAYNLVQRGITNLCVIGGDGSLTGANIFRSEWGSLLEELVGISESTAQTYSHLSIAGLVGSIDNDFCGTDMTIGTDSALHRIMEVIDAITTTAQSHQRTFVLEVMGRHCGYLALVSALASGADWLFIPEAPPEDGWENFMCERLGESIRCPCACPPLALHLCPGQRGQGQGHVEPSGQGWPEAMFCPWVESFPSAGVPWP
;
A
#
# COMPACT_ATOMS: atom_id res chain seq x y z
N LEU A 1 -2.85 11.53 12.10
CA LEU A 1 -2.43 11.60 13.50
C LEU A 1 -1.79 12.98 13.69
N ALA A 2 -2.04 13.64 14.82
CA ALA A 2 -1.03 14.48 15.47
C ALA A 2 -1.16 14.36 16.99
N TRP A 3 -0.06 14.69 17.66
CA TRP A 3 0.10 14.72 19.12
C TRP A 3 0.56 16.11 19.54
N GLY A 4 0.30 16.48 20.79
CA GLY A 4 0.81 17.69 21.44
C GLY A 4 1.02 17.43 22.92
N GLY A 5 2.13 17.88 23.49
CA GLY A 5 2.57 17.53 24.84
C GLY A 5 2.76 18.71 25.78
N GLN A 6 2.85 18.38 27.08
CA GLN A 6 3.74 19.01 28.06
C GLN A 6 4.03 17.97 29.18
N ARG A 7 5.30 17.91 29.63
CA ARG A 7 5.83 16.96 30.63
C ARG A 7 5.71 17.51 32.06
N SER A 8 5.67 16.62 33.05
CA SER A 8 6.50 16.75 34.27
C SER A 8 6.81 15.39 34.93
N HIS A 9 8.10 15.24 35.30
CA HIS A 9 8.82 14.35 36.22
C HIS A 9 8.54 12.84 36.40
N ALA A 10 9.65 12.12 36.61
CA ALA A 10 9.83 10.68 36.71
C ALA A 10 9.56 10.11 38.11
N ALA A 11 9.01 8.89 38.16
CA ALA A 11 9.25 7.77 39.11
C ALA A 11 8.01 6.86 39.12
N TYR A 12 8.17 5.54 38.95
CA TYR A 12 7.06 4.58 39.15
C TYR A 12 6.78 4.43 40.66
N PRO A 13 5.56 4.74 41.16
CA PRO A 13 4.74 3.70 41.83
C PRO A 13 3.18 3.92 41.83
N GLU A 14 2.45 2.81 42.05
CA GLU A 14 1.03 2.61 42.46
C GLU A 14 -0.18 3.21 41.66
N PRO A 15 -1.35 2.51 41.65
CA PRO A 15 -2.47 2.84 40.78
C PRO A 15 -3.36 3.93 41.37
N GLN A 16 -2.94 5.19 41.26
CA GLN A 16 -3.81 6.34 41.52
C GLN A 16 -3.78 7.36 40.36
N GLU A 17 -5.01 7.69 39.95
CA GLU A 17 -5.45 8.78 39.07
C GLU A 17 -4.92 8.80 37.63
N ARG A 18 -5.75 8.20 36.76
CA ARG A 18 -5.69 8.35 35.30
C ARG A 18 -5.77 9.84 34.95
N PRO A 19 -4.84 10.40 34.16
CA PRO A 19 -4.91 11.80 33.75
C PRO A 19 -6.21 12.03 32.98
N GLN A 20 -6.95 13.08 33.35
CA GLN A 20 -8.11 13.57 32.61
C GLN A 20 -7.63 14.10 31.26
N VAL A 21 -7.63 13.22 30.26
CA VAL A 21 -7.42 13.57 28.86
C VAL A 21 -8.75 14.11 28.34
N ASP A 22 -8.77 15.41 28.02
CA ASP A 22 -9.85 16.01 27.23
C ASP A 22 -10.06 15.15 25.98
N GLN A 23 -11.29 14.69 25.73
CA GLN A 23 -11.61 13.57 24.82
C GLN A 23 -11.18 13.84 23.37
N LYS A 24 -9.90 13.64 23.04
CA LYS A 24 -9.38 13.70 21.67
C LYS A 24 -9.79 12.44 20.93
N GLN A 25 -10.72 12.59 20.00
CA GLN A 25 -11.21 11.51 19.14
C GLN A 25 -10.30 11.38 17.91
N ALA A 26 -9.87 10.16 17.62
CA ALA A 26 -8.97 9.83 16.53
C ALA A 26 -9.66 8.89 15.53
N ALA A 27 -9.58 9.19 14.25
CA ALA A 27 -9.96 8.25 13.20
C ALA A 27 -8.72 7.66 12.54
N ALA A 28 -8.74 6.34 12.39
CA ALA A 28 -7.91 5.61 11.46
C ALA A 28 -8.72 5.43 10.17
N GLY A 29 -8.26 6.00 9.06
CA GLY A 29 -8.87 5.79 7.75
C GLY A 29 -7.81 5.48 6.72
N THR A 30 -7.83 4.29 6.13
CA THR A 30 -6.98 3.96 4.98
C THR A 30 -7.41 4.78 3.77
N GLY A 31 -6.66 5.82 3.41
CA GLY A 31 -6.83 6.47 2.11
C GLY A 31 -6.40 5.50 1.02
N GLY A 32 -7.30 5.19 0.09
CA GLY A 32 -7.15 4.06 -0.82
C GLY A 32 -5.99 4.15 -1.79
N VAL A 33 -5.08 3.16 -1.76
CA VAL A 33 -4.42 2.59 -2.94
C VAL A 33 -3.96 1.17 -2.56
N GLY A 34 -4.40 0.16 -3.32
CA GLY A 34 -3.87 -1.21 -3.33
C GLY A 34 -4.12 -2.03 -2.06
N LEU A 35 -4.70 -3.23 -2.17
CA LEU A 35 -4.75 -4.16 -1.04
C LEU A 35 -3.36 -4.78 -0.89
N LEU A 36 -2.59 -4.31 0.11
CA LEU A 36 -1.20 -4.74 0.29
C LEU A 36 -1.01 -5.54 1.59
N PRO A 37 -0.15 -6.56 1.58
CA PRO A 37 0.28 -7.23 2.80
C PRO A 37 0.84 -6.23 3.82
N GLY A 38 0.51 -6.41 5.11
CA GLY A 38 0.99 -5.56 6.19
C GLY A 38 0.08 -4.36 6.55
N MET A 39 -0.92 -4.03 5.72
CA MET A 39 -1.88 -2.97 6.06
C MET A 39 -2.68 -3.27 7.33
N ASN A 40 -3.10 -4.53 7.52
CA ASN A 40 -3.78 -4.96 8.74
C ASN A 40 -2.91 -4.82 10.00
N ALA A 41 -1.60 -5.05 9.88
CA ALA A 41 -0.66 -4.84 10.98
C ALA A 41 -0.58 -3.36 11.37
N ALA A 42 -0.52 -2.46 10.37
CA ALA A 42 -0.54 -1.02 10.58
C ALA A 42 -1.86 -0.54 11.23
N VAL A 43 -3.02 -0.96 10.70
CA VAL A 43 -4.34 -0.65 11.26
C VAL A 43 -4.45 -1.12 12.71
N ARG A 44 -3.99 -2.34 13.01
CA ARG A 44 -3.98 -2.88 14.38
C ARG A 44 -3.09 -2.06 15.31
N ALA A 45 -1.89 -1.70 14.88
CA ALA A 45 -0.95 -0.93 15.69
C ALA A 45 -1.53 0.45 16.04
N VAL A 46 -2.05 1.17 15.04
CA VAL A 46 -2.69 2.48 15.23
C VAL A 46 -3.89 2.37 16.16
N THR A 47 -4.76 1.36 15.95
CA THR A 47 -5.96 1.17 16.77
C THR A 47 -5.62 0.85 18.21
N ARG A 48 -4.73 -0.12 18.46
CA ARG A 48 -4.36 -0.51 19.83
C ARG A 48 -3.64 0.61 20.55
N MET A 49 -2.75 1.34 19.87
CA MET A 49 -2.07 2.48 20.48
C MET A 49 -3.06 3.62 20.80
N GLY A 50 -3.99 3.92 19.89
CA GLY A 50 -5.03 4.91 20.13
C GLY A 50 -5.89 4.57 21.36
N LEU A 51 -6.34 3.32 21.46
CA LEU A 51 -7.09 2.83 22.61
C LEU A 51 -6.25 2.85 23.91
N TYR A 52 -4.96 2.53 23.83
CA TYR A 52 -4.05 2.55 24.97
C TYR A 52 -3.85 3.96 25.55
N VAL A 53 -3.79 4.99 24.68
CA VAL A 53 -3.70 6.41 25.08
C VAL A 53 -5.05 6.95 25.58
N GLY A 54 -6.13 6.17 25.50
CA GLY A 54 -7.48 6.57 25.90
C GLY A 54 -8.23 7.36 24.82
N ALA A 55 -7.74 7.37 23.58
CA ALA A 55 -8.45 7.96 22.45
C ALA A 55 -9.58 7.05 21.96
N LYS A 56 -10.69 7.65 21.53
CA LYS A 56 -11.74 6.93 20.80
C LYS A 56 -11.27 6.74 19.37
N VAL A 57 -11.13 5.49 18.94
CA VAL A 57 -10.67 5.15 17.58
C VAL A 57 -11.86 4.80 16.69
N PHE A 58 -11.88 5.36 15.48
CA PHE A 58 -12.82 4.99 14.42
C PHE A 58 -12.09 4.34 13.24
N LEU A 59 -12.71 3.35 12.63
CA LEU A 59 -12.30 2.71 11.37
C LEU A 59 -13.18 3.22 10.24
N ILE A 60 -12.55 3.68 9.17
CA ILE A 60 -13.24 4.12 7.95
C ILE A 60 -13.12 2.99 6.91
N TYR A 61 -14.27 2.45 6.52
CA TYR A 61 -14.39 1.39 5.52
C TYR A 61 -14.36 1.96 4.09
N GLU A 62 -13.91 1.17 3.12
CA GLU A 62 -13.81 1.54 1.69
C GLU A 62 -13.00 2.82 1.41
N GLY A 63 -12.12 3.19 2.34
CA GLY A 63 -11.22 4.33 2.25
C GLY A 63 -11.91 5.67 2.06
N TYR A 64 -11.52 6.44 1.03
CA TYR A 64 -12.10 7.77 0.82
C TYR A 64 -13.58 7.71 0.42
N GLU A 65 -14.04 6.62 -0.19
CA GLU A 65 -15.45 6.45 -0.55
C GLU A 65 -16.31 6.43 0.72
N GLY A 66 -15.96 5.58 1.69
CA GLY A 66 -16.70 5.51 2.96
C GLY A 66 -16.53 6.76 3.83
N LEU A 67 -15.47 7.55 3.62
CA LEU A 67 -15.34 8.86 4.25
C LEU A 67 -16.37 9.86 3.70
N VAL A 68 -16.62 9.83 2.39
CA VAL A 68 -17.61 10.70 1.71
C VAL A 68 -19.03 10.24 1.99
N GLU A 69 -19.30 8.94 1.91
CA GLU A 69 -20.63 8.36 2.19
C GLU A 69 -21.03 8.51 3.67
N GLY A 70 -20.06 8.42 4.58
CA GLY A 70 -20.31 8.52 6.01
C GLY A 70 -21.18 7.37 6.55
N GLY A 71 -21.95 7.64 7.60
CA GLY A 71 -22.89 6.65 8.17
C GLY A 71 -22.20 5.36 8.62
N GLU A 72 -22.72 4.20 8.22
CA GLU A 72 -22.20 2.89 8.63
C GLU A 72 -20.75 2.63 8.20
N ASN A 73 -20.20 3.39 7.23
CA ASN A 73 -18.82 3.21 6.80
C ASN A 73 -17.79 3.76 7.79
N ILE A 74 -18.21 4.52 8.79
CA ILE A 74 -17.34 4.96 9.88
C ILE A 74 -17.80 4.22 11.14
N LYS A 75 -17.00 3.31 11.68
CA LYS A 75 -17.37 2.52 12.87
C LYS A 75 -16.37 2.72 13.98
N GLN A 76 -16.86 2.81 15.21
CA GLN A 76 -15.96 2.87 16.36
C GLN A 76 -15.27 1.52 16.55
N ALA A 77 -13.95 1.52 16.62
CA ALA A 77 -13.16 0.34 16.90
C ALA A 77 -13.08 0.07 18.41
N ASN A 78 -13.09 -1.22 18.74
CA ASN A 78 -12.72 -1.71 20.05
C ASN A 78 -11.48 -2.62 19.95
N TRP A 79 -10.98 -3.08 21.11
CA TRP A 79 -9.78 -3.92 21.15
C TRP A 79 -9.95 -5.25 20.38
N LEU A 80 -11.19 -5.78 20.37
CA LEU A 80 -11.54 -7.03 19.68
C LEU A 80 -11.69 -6.83 18.16
N SER A 81 -12.11 -5.65 17.70
CA SER A 81 -12.29 -5.31 16.28
C SER A 81 -11.02 -5.50 15.45
N VAL A 82 -9.84 -5.40 16.07
CA VAL A 82 -8.53 -5.58 15.42
C VAL A 82 -7.76 -6.80 15.94
N SER A 83 -8.47 -7.76 16.53
CA SER A 83 -7.88 -9.02 16.98
C SER A 83 -7.84 -10.02 15.82
N ASN A 84 -6.75 -10.79 15.74
CA ASN A 84 -6.56 -11.83 14.73
C ASN A 84 -6.55 -11.34 13.27
N ILE A 85 -6.08 -10.09 13.02
CA ILE A 85 -6.03 -9.51 11.67
C ILE A 85 -4.62 -9.45 11.05
N ILE A 86 -3.55 -9.64 11.84
CA ILE A 86 -2.16 -9.44 11.36
C ILE A 86 -1.81 -10.39 10.21
N GLN A 87 -2.29 -11.63 10.31
CA GLN A 87 -2.03 -12.68 9.34
C GLN A 87 -2.94 -12.63 8.11
N LEU A 88 -3.95 -11.75 8.10
CA LEU A 88 -4.87 -11.63 6.97
C LEU A 88 -4.21 -10.77 5.88
N GLY A 89 -4.34 -11.23 4.63
CA GLY A 89 -3.96 -10.46 3.45
C GLY A 89 -4.87 -9.26 3.23
N GLY A 90 -4.38 -8.26 2.49
CA GLY A 90 -5.12 -7.04 2.17
C GLY A 90 -5.43 -6.19 3.41
N THR A 91 -6.63 -5.60 3.45
CA THR A 91 -7.08 -4.75 4.55
C THR A 91 -8.52 -5.08 4.97
N ILE A 92 -8.75 -5.27 6.27
CA ILE A 92 -10.07 -5.59 6.85
C ILE A 92 -11.10 -4.48 6.67
N ILE A 93 -10.63 -3.26 6.40
CA ILE A 93 -11.47 -2.08 6.21
C ILE A 93 -11.75 -1.80 4.72
N GLY A 94 -11.25 -2.63 3.81
CA GLY A 94 -11.41 -2.40 2.39
C GLY A 94 -10.66 -1.15 1.89
N SER A 95 -10.66 -0.96 0.58
CA SER A 95 -10.03 0.19 -0.07
C SER A 95 -10.67 0.39 -1.43
N ALA A 96 -11.49 1.43 -1.57
CA ALA A 96 -12.07 1.82 -2.85
C ALA A 96 -11.36 3.04 -3.44
N ARG A 97 -11.30 3.10 -4.78
CA ARG A 97 -10.89 4.31 -5.50
C ARG A 97 -12.07 5.28 -5.54
N CYS A 98 -11.91 6.43 -4.90
CA CYS A 98 -12.97 7.44 -4.84
C CYS A 98 -12.71 8.57 -5.84
N LYS A 99 -13.57 8.70 -6.86
CA LYS A 99 -13.57 9.87 -7.74
C LYS A 99 -14.21 11.08 -7.08
N ALA A 100 -15.20 10.88 -6.21
CA ALA A 100 -15.88 11.98 -5.53
C ALA A 100 -14.92 12.79 -4.64
N PHE A 101 -13.90 12.16 -4.05
CA PHE A 101 -12.92 12.86 -3.21
C PHE A 101 -11.99 13.80 -3.99
N THR A 102 -11.92 13.69 -5.32
CA THR A 102 -11.16 14.64 -6.14
C THR A 102 -11.91 15.95 -6.35
N THR A 103 -13.24 15.96 -6.20
CA THR A 103 -14.05 17.17 -6.25
C THR A 103 -14.14 17.83 -4.88
N ARG A 104 -14.34 19.15 -4.89
CA ARG A 104 -14.48 19.93 -3.65
C ARG A 104 -15.74 19.54 -2.87
N GLU A 105 -16.82 19.20 -3.58
CA GLU A 105 -18.09 18.73 -2.99
C GLU A 105 -17.91 17.44 -2.19
N GLY A 106 -17.18 16.45 -2.73
CA GLY A 106 -16.90 15.22 -2.00
C GLY A 106 -16.04 15.46 -0.77
N ARG A 107 -15.04 16.36 -0.85
CA ARG A 107 -14.25 16.76 0.32
C ARG A 107 -15.08 17.48 1.38
N LEU A 108 -16.04 18.30 0.97
CA LEU A 108 -16.95 18.98 1.88
C LEU A 108 -17.85 17.97 2.62
N ALA A 109 -18.40 16.97 1.90
CA ALA A 109 -19.16 15.88 2.51
C ALA A 109 -18.31 15.06 3.50
N ALA A 110 -17.07 14.74 3.13
CA ALA A 110 -16.11 14.08 4.02
C ALA A 110 -15.83 14.90 5.29
N ALA A 111 -15.63 16.22 5.16
CA ALA A 111 -15.42 17.11 6.29
C ALA A 111 -16.65 17.16 7.22
N TYR A 112 -17.86 17.23 6.65
CA TYR A 112 -19.11 17.17 7.40
C TYR A 112 -19.20 15.89 8.26
N ASN A 113 -18.92 14.72 7.65
CA ASN A 113 -18.99 13.43 8.34
C ASN A 113 -17.98 13.31 9.50
N LEU A 114 -16.78 13.89 9.32
CA LEU A 114 -15.76 13.93 10.37
C LEU A 114 -16.18 14.82 11.54
N VAL A 115 -16.70 16.01 11.25
CA VAL A 115 -17.15 16.97 12.27
C VAL A 115 -18.37 16.44 13.03
N GLN A 116 -19.33 15.82 12.34
CA GLN A 116 -20.51 15.21 12.95
C GLN A 116 -20.13 14.15 14.00
N ARG A 117 -18.99 13.48 13.79
CA ARG A 117 -18.47 12.44 14.69
C ARG A 117 -17.40 12.93 15.64
N GLY A 118 -17.05 14.23 15.61
CA GLY A 118 -16.04 14.86 16.46
C GLY A 118 -14.59 14.46 16.16
N ILE A 119 -14.31 13.97 14.94
CA ILE A 119 -13.00 13.47 14.56
C ILE A 119 -12.07 14.62 14.15
N THR A 120 -10.93 14.75 14.83
CA THR A 120 -9.90 15.78 14.57
C THR A 120 -8.59 15.24 14.01
N ASN A 121 -8.35 13.94 14.18
CA ASN A 121 -7.10 13.29 13.84
C ASN A 121 -7.37 12.21 12.81
N LEU A 122 -6.69 12.27 11.66
CA LEU A 122 -6.83 11.30 10.58
C LEU A 122 -5.50 10.58 10.33
N CYS A 123 -5.47 9.26 10.50
CA CYS A 123 -4.33 8.43 10.09
C CYS A 123 -4.62 7.82 8.73
N VAL A 124 -3.84 8.19 7.71
CA VAL A 124 -3.98 7.70 6.33
C VAL A 124 -2.91 6.66 6.04
N ILE A 125 -3.32 5.46 5.66
CA ILE A 125 -2.41 4.38 5.23
C ILE A 125 -2.68 4.12 3.75
N GLY A 126 -1.70 4.32 2.89
CA GLY A 126 -1.83 4.09 1.45
C GLY A 126 -0.62 4.55 0.64
N GLY A 127 -0.74 4.49 -0.68
CA GLY A 127 0.30 4.94 -1.62
C GLY A 127 0.33 6.46 -1.82
N ASP A 128 1.23 6.89 -2.70
CA ASP A 128 1.48 8.32 -2.99
C ASP A 128 0.22 9.15 -3.28
N GLY A 129 -0.66 8.66 -4.18
CA GLY A 129 -1.89 9.37 -4.52
C GLY A 129 -2.81 9.61 -3.32
N SER A 130 -2.85 8.69 -2.37
CA SER A 130 -3.67 8.83 -1.16
C SER A 130 -3.09 9.78 -0.14
N LEU A 131 -1.77 9.79 0.00
CA LEU A 131 -1.06 10.73 0.87
C LEU A 131 -1.14 12.16 0.33
N THR A 132 -1.04 12.32 -0.99
CA THR A 132 -1.25 13.60 -1.68
C THR A 132 -2.67 14.12 -1.46
N GLY A 133 -3.69 13.26 -1.65
CA GLY A 133 -5.09 13.61 -1.37
C GLY A 133 -5.33 14.04 0.08
N ALA A 134 -4.67 13.39 1.04
CA ALA A 134 -4.74 13.75 2.44
C ALA A 134 -4.12 15.14 2.69
N ASN A 135 -2.99 15.45 2.07
CA ASN A 135 -2.33 16.75 2.22
C ASN A 135 -3.18 17.90 1.66
N ILE A 136 -3.81 17.69 0.50
CA ILE A 136 -4.76 18.67 -0.08
C ILE A 136 -5.94 18.88 0.88
N PHE A 137 -6.52 17.79 1.39
CA PHE A 137 -7.64 17.86 2.33
C PHE A 137 -7.31 18.62 3.61
N ARG A 138 -6.11 18.44 4.16
CA ARG A 138 -5.62 19.23 5.31
C ARG A 138 -5.48 20.71 4.98
N SER A 139 -4.94 21.02 3.81
CA SER A 139 -4.67 22.40 3.38
C SER A 139 -5.96 23.17 3.15
N GLU A 140 -6.98 22.49 2.61
CA GLU A 140 -8.30 23.07 2.34
C GLU A 140 -9.23 23.07 3.56
N TRP A 141 -8.84 22.42 4.68
CA TRP A 141 -9.71 22.21 5.85
C TRP A 141 -10.40 23.47 6.37
N GLY A 142 -9.65 24.58 6.50
CA GLY A 142 -10.22 25.84 6.99
C GLY A 142 -11.31 26.38 6.08
N SER A 143 -11.08 26.36 4.76
CA SER A 143 -12.07 26.82 3.78
C SER A 143 -13.29 25.90 3.71
N LEU A 144 -13.11 24.60 3.90
CA LEU A 144 -14.21 23.64 3.95
C LEU A 144 -15.09 23.86 5.18
N LEU A 145 -14.51 24.19 6.33
CA LEU A 145 -15.27 24.50 7.55
C LEU A 145 -16.13 25.76 7.43
N GLU A 146 -15.67 26.78 6.71
CA GLU A 146 -16.44 28.00 6.46
C GLU A 146 -17.64 27.75 5.53
N GLU A 147 -17.47 26.85 4.56
CA GLU A 147 -18.49 26.49 3.56
C GLU A 147 -19.55 25.53 4.11
N LEU A 148 -19.30 24.90 5.25
CA LEU A 148 -20.17 23.90 5.86
C LEU A 148 -21.43 24.54 6.47
N VAL A 149 -22.53 24.52 5.71
CA VAL A 149 -23.85 24.95 6.14
C VAL A 149 -24.46 23.91 7.10
N GLY A 150 -24.75 24.31 8.35
CA GLY A 150 -25.48 23.47 9.33
C GLY A 150 -24.69 23.06 10.57
N ILE A 151 -23.43 23.48 10.71
CA ILE A 151 -22.64 23.28 11.92
C ILE A 151 -22.67 24.56 12.78
N SER A 152 -22.81 24.42 14.10
CA SER A 152 -22.78 25.58 15.00
C SER A 152 -21.38 26.21 15.02
N GLU A 153 -21.30 27.53 15.10
CA GLU A 153 -20.03 28.28 15.09
C GLU A 153 -19.09 27.83 16.22
N SER A 154 -19.65 27.41 17.36
CA SER A 154 -18.92 26.80 18.48
C SER A 154 -18.26 25.45 18.14
N THR A 155 -18.91 24.65 17.29
CA THR A 155 -18.40 23.35 16.85
C THR A 155 -17.28 23.54 15.83
N ALA A 156 -17.42 24.51 14.93
CA ALA A 156 -16.38 24.86 13.96
C ALA A 156 -15.09 25.33 14.65
N GLN A 157 -15.20 26.13 15.73
CA GLN A 157 -14.03 26.56 16.51
C GLN A 157 -13.33 25.40 17.22
N THR A 158 -14.10 24.46 17.77
CA THR A 158 -13.57 23.28 18.47
C THR A 158 -12.78 22.36 17.53
N TYR A 159 -13.21 22.26 16.27
CA TYR A 159 -12.65 21.37 15.24
C TYR A 159 -11.85 22.12 14.16
N SER A 160 -11.35 23.32 14.49
CA SER A 160 -10.65 24.23 13.57
C SER A 160 -9.40 23.63 12.90
N HIS A 161 -8.77 22.63 13.51
CA HIS A 161 -7.55 22.04 13.01
C HIS A 161 -7.67 20.53 12.77
N LEU A 162 -7.34 20.11 11.55
CA LEU A 162 -7.20 18.70 11.17
C LEU A 162 -5.75 18.23 11.26
N SER A 163 -5.56 17.13 11.98
CA SER A 163 -4.27 16.53 12.25
C SER A 163 -4.06 15.24 11.46
N ILE A 164 -3.29 15.32 10.38
CA ILE A 164 -3.06 14.18 9.47
C ILE A 164 -1.67 13.58 9.68
N ALA A 165 -1.60 12.25 9.65
CA ALA A 165 -0.35 11.50 9.51
C ALA A 165 -0.54 10.42 8.47
N GLY A 166 0.49 10.27 7.64
CA GLY A 166 0.57 9.29 6.58
C GLY A 166 1.44 8.11 6.98
N LEU A 167 1.01 6.92 6.59
CA LEU A 167 1.82 5.70 6.59
C LEU A 167 1.86 5.22 5.14
N VAL A 168 3.06 5.01 4.63
CA VAL A 168 3.24 4.64 3.22
C VAL A 168 3.03 3.13 3.07
N GLY A 169 1.92 2.77 2.43
CA GLY A 169 1.63 1.41 2.00
C GLY A 169 1.74 1.31 0.49
N SER A 170 2.84 0.74 0.01
CA SER A 170 3.10 0.49 -1.42
C SER A 170 3.91 -0.81 -1.54
N ILE A 171 3.67 -1.59 -2.59
CA ILE A 171 4.56 -2.72 -2.94
C ILE A 171 5.72 -2.24 -3.80
N ASP A 172 5.50 -1.16 -4.55
CA ASP A 172 6.41 -0.67 -5.60
C ASP A 172 7.69 -0.04 -5.00
N ASN A 173 7.69 0.31 -3.71
CA ASN A 173 8.76 1.10 -3.05
C ASN A 173 9.09 2.41 -3.79
N ASP A 174 8.04 3.07 -4.27
CA ASP A 174 8.09 4.25 -5.14
C ASP A 174 8.03 5.59 -4.38
N PHE A 175 8.13 5.57 -3.04
CA PHE A 175 7.96 6.76 -2.22
C PHE A 175 9.30 7.36 -1.81
N CYS A 176 9.56 8.58 -2.27
CA CYS A 176 10.80 9.27 -1.95
C CYS A 176 10.88 9.64 -0.45
N GLY A 177 12.04 9.42 0.16
CA GLY A 177 12.33 9.76 1.56
C GLY A 177 12.10 8.64 2.57
N THR A 178 11.54 7.50 2.17
CA THR A 178 11.57 6.26 2.96
C THR A 178 12.39 5.22 2.22
N ASP A 179 13.23 4.46 2.92
CA ASP A 179 14.03 3.39 2.30
C ASP A 179 13.14 2.21 1.88
N MET A 180 12.04 2.00 2.61
CA MET A 180 11.15 0.86 2.41
C MET A 180 9.70 1.21 2.71
N THR A 181 8.78 0.78 1.86
CA THR A 181 7.33 0.92 2.03
C THR A 181 6.68 -0.35 2.58
N ILE A 182 5.56 -0.19 3.30
CA ILE A 182 4.82 -1.34 3.86
C ILE A 182 4.24 -2.17 2.71
N GLY A 183 4.68 -3.42 2.61
CA GLY A 183 4.22 -4.39 1.61
C GLY A 183 5.31 -4.82 0.62
N THR A 184 6.38 -4.03 0.46
CA THR A 184 7.48 -4.32 -0.49
C THR A 184 8.16 -5.66 -0.22
N ASP A 185 8.58 -5.94 1.02
CA ASP A 185 9.22 -7.22 1.37
C ASP A 185 8.31 -8.42 1.12
N SER A 186 7.01 -8.26 1.39
CA SER A 186 6.04 -9.33 1.13
C SER A 186 5.87 -9.60 -0.36
N ALA A 187 5.90 -8.55 -1.20
CA ALA A 187 5.88 -8.69 -2.64
C ALA A 187 7.17 -9.33 -3.17
N LEU A 188 8.35 -8.90 -2.70
CA LEU A 188 9.63 -9.52 -3.02
C LEU A 188 9.65 -11.00 -2.67
N HIS A 189 9.14 -11.36 -1.49
CA HIS A 189 9.06 -12.75 -1.07
C HIS A 189 8.16 -13.59 -1.98
N ARG A 190 7.06 -13.04 -2.52
CA ARG A 190 6.25 -13.71 -3.55
C ARG A 190 6.99 -13.89 -4.86
N ILE A 191 7.71 -12.86 -5.32
CA ILE A 191 8.49 -12.94 -6.55
C ILE A 191 9.56 -14.03 -6.42
N MET A 192 10.25 -14.10 -5.28
CA MET A 192 11.27 -15.13 -5.03
C MET A 192 10.69 -16.54 -5.03
N GLU A 193 9.54 -16.78 -4.41
CA GLU A 193 8.92 -18.11 -4.46
C GLU A 193 8.55 -18.55 -5.88
N VAL A 194 8.08 -17.62 -6.71
CA VAL A 194 7.79 -17.92 -8.12
C VAL A 194 9.09 -18.23 -8.88
N ILE A 195 10.15 -17.45 -8.65
CA ILE A 195 11.45 -17.70 -9.27
C ILE A 195 12.00 -19.08 -8.85
N ASP A 196 11.93 -19.43 -7.58
CA ASP A 196 12.40 -20.73 -7.07
C ASP A 196 11.62 -21.89 -7.73
N ALA A 197 10.30 -21.74 -7.88
CA ALA A 197 9.45 -22.72 -8.56
C ALA A 197 9.84 -22.88 -10.05
N ILE A 198 10.08 -21.77 -10.75
CA ILE A 198 10.47 -21.79 -12.18
C ILE A 198 11.88 -22.37 -12.37
N THR A 199 12.82 -22.01 -11.49
CA THR A 199 14.24 -22.38 -11.59
C THR A 199 14.44 -23.89 -11.66
N THR A 200 13.70 -24.65 -10.85
CA THR A 200 13.76 -26.13 -10.85
C THR A 200 13.34 -26.73 -12.20
N THR A 201 12.33 -26.15 -12.84
CA THR A 201 11.84 -26.59 -14.16
C THR A 201 12.78 -26.13 -15.27
N ALA A 202 13.35 -24.93 -15.14
CA ALA A 202 14.26 -24.35 -16.11
C ALA A 202 15.56 -25.13 -16.23
N GLN A 203 16.13 -25.58 -15.10
CA GLN A 203 17.32 -26.44 -15.09
C GLN A 203 17.06 -27.79 -15.79
N SER A 204 15.87 -28.37 -15.60
CA SER A 204 15.53 -29.69 -16.15
C SER A 204 15.39 -29.69 -17.68
N HIS A 205 14.93 -28.57 -18.26
CA HIS A 205 14.65 -28.47 -19.70
C HIS A 205 15.57 -27.53 -20.48
N GLN A 206 16.60 -26.94 -19.84
CA GLN A 206 17.53 -25.97 -20.45
C GLN A 206 16.79 -24.85 -21.21
N ARG A 207 15.77 -24.25 -20.57
CA ARG A 207 14.96 -23.18 -21.14
C ARG A 207 15.28 -21.84 -20.49
N THR A 208 15.14 -20.78 -21.28
CA THR A 208 15.21 -19.40 -20.80
C THR A 208 13.81 -18.93 -20.43
N PHE A 209 13.68 -18.26 -19.30
CA PHE A 209 12.42 -17.71 -18.83
C PHE A 209 12.50 -16.19 -18.78
N VAL A 210 11.43 -15.54 -19.24
CA VAL A 210 11.20 -14.12 -19.01
C VAL A 210 10.12 -14.00 -17.93
N LEU A 211 10.45 -13.33 -16.83
CA LEU A 211 9.52 -13.11 -15.73
C LEU A 211 9.13 -11.64 -15.66
N GLU A 212 7.84 -11.36 -15.81
CA GLU A 212 7.29 -10.02 -15.66
C GLU A 212 6.90 -9.74 -14.20
N VAL A 213 7.49 -8.70 -13.59
CA VAL A 213 7.22 -8.30 -12.21
C VAL A 213 6.48 -6.96 -12.12
N MET A 214 5.74 -6.79 -11.02
CA MET A 214 5.06 -5.54 -10.68
C MET A 214 6.08 -4.47 -10.22
N GLY A 215 5.65 -3.21 -10.14
CA GLY A 215 6.51 -2.08 -9.75
C GLY A 215 6.11 -0.74 -10.37
N ARG A 216 5.14 -0.73 -11.30
CA ARG A 216 4.61 0.46 -11.98
C ARG A 216 5.70 1.24 -12.74
N HIS A 217 6.30 2.24 -12.08
CA HIS A 217 7.36 3.09 -12.63
C HIS A 217 8.65 2.98 -11.80
N CYS A 218 8.72 2.03 -10.88
CA CYS A 218 9.85 1.78 -10.00
C CYS A 218 10.45 0.40 -10.30
N GLY A 219 11.75 0.40 -10.56
CA GLY A 219 12.64 -0.73 -10.79
C GLY A 219 12.92 -1.60 -9.58
N TYR A 220 12.58 -1.14 -8.38
CA TYR A 220 13.09 -1.69 -7.13
C TYR A 220 12.80 -3.18 -6.97
N LEU A 221 11.55 -3.61 -7.24
CA LEU A 221 11.16 -5.01 -7.14
C LEU A 221 11.97 -5.88 -8.11
N ALA A 222 12.07 -5.48 -9.37
CA ALA A 222 12.81 -6.22 -10.38
C ALA A 222 14.31 -6.28 -10.08
N LEU A 223 14.90 -5.17 -9.66
CA LEU A 223 16.32 -5.07 -9.33
C LEU A 223 16.70 -5.96 -8.15
N VAL A 224 15.96 -5.88 -7.05
CA VAL A 224 16.25 -6.68 -5.86
C VAL A 224 15.99 -8.16 -6.13
N SER A 225 14.93 -8.51 -6.85
CA SER A 225 14.67 -9.89 -7.26
C SER A 225 15.75 -10.42 -8.21
N ALA A 226 16.24 -9.63 -9.16
CA ALA A 226 17.34 -10.01 -10.05
C ALA A 226 18.63 -10.27 -9.30
N LEU A 227 18.98 -9.41 -8.34
CA LEU A 227 20.15 -9.59 -7.49
C LEU A 227 20.04 -10.83 -6.61
N ALA A 228 18.84 -11.13 -6.09
CA ALA A 228 18.59 -12.28 -5.23
C ALA A 228 18.57 -13.60 -6.02
N SER A 229 18.05 -13.62 -7.24
CA SER A 229 17.97 -14.81 -8.09
C SER A 229 19.19 -15.05 -8.97
N GLY A 230 20.05 -14.04 -9.14
CA GLY A 230 21.18 -14.10 -10.07
C GLY A 230 20.75 -14.02 -11.53
N ALA A 231 19.76 -13.19 -11.84
CA ALA A 231 19.27 -13.00 -13.21
C ALA A 231 20.37 -12.44 -14.14
N ASP A 232 20.43 -12.97 -15.36
CA ASP A 232 21.42 -12.56 -16.37
C ASP A 232 21.12 -11.20 -16.99
N TRP A 233 19.83 -10.86 -17.06
CA TRP A 233 19.37 -9.61 -17.65
C TRP A 233 18.16 -9.05 -16.90
N LEU A 234 18.09 -7.72 -16.86
CA LEU A 234 17.09 -6.97 -16.12
C LEU A 234 16.65 -5.75 -16.93
N PHE A 235 15.34 -5.55 -17.04
CA PHE A 235 14.76 -4.31 -17.54
C PHE A 235 14.16 -3.51 -16.40
N ILE A 236 14.66 -2.28 -16.20
CA ILE A 236 14.12 -1.34 -15.22
C ILE A 236 13.89 0.04 -15.86
N PRO A 237 12.84 0.77 -15.47
CA PRO A 237 12.56 2.09 -16.05
C PRO A 237 13.64 3.13 -15.73
N GLU A 238 14.40 2.95 -14.66
CA GLU A 238 15.51 3.84 -14.27
C GLU A 238 16.74 3.71 -15.17
N ALA A 239 16.87 2.57 -15.89
CA ALA A 239 17.95 2.31 -16.84
C ALA A 239 17.32 1.75 -18.13
N PRO A 240 16.75 2.61 -19.00
CA PRO A 240 16.13 2.17 -20.24
C PRO A 240 17.17 1.50 -21.15
N PRO A 241 16.75 0.51 -21.96
CA PRO A 241 17.67 -0.20 -22.85
C PRO A 241 18.24 0.73 -23.92
N GLU A 242 19.54 0.62 -24.17
CA GLU A 242 20.25 1.32 -25.25
C GLU A 242 20.04 0.61 -26.60
N ASP A 243 20.27 1.31 -27.70
CA ASP A 243 20.17 0.72 -29.04
C ASP A 243 21.12 -0.48 -29.19
N GLY A 244 20.58 -1.63 -29.63
CA GLY A 244 21.35 -2.86 -29.77
C GLY A 244 21.46 -3.70 -28.49
N TRP A 245 20.66 -3.41 -27.46
CA TRP A 245 20.52 -4.23 -26.25
C TRP A 245 20.24 -5.70 -26.56
N GLU A 246 19.57 -6.01 -27.68
CA GLU A 246 19.24 -7.37 -28.11
C GLU A 246 20.51 -8.19 -28.33
N ASN A 247 21.53 -7.59 -28.94
CA ASN A 247 22.80 -8.25 -29.22
C ASN A 247 23.59 -8.51 -27.93
N PHE A 248 23.66 -7.50 -27.04
CA PHE A 248 24.32 -7.63 -25.75
C PHE A 248 23.65 -8.68 -24.85
N MET A 249 22.32 -8.71 -24.86
CA MET A 249 21.55 -9.72 -24.15
C MET A 249 21.83 -11.12 -24.72
N CYS A 250 21.79 -11.29 -26.04
CA CYS A 250 22.09 -12.58 -26.67
C CYS A 250 23.52 -13.06 -26.40
N GLU A 251 24.50 -12.16 -26.40
CA GLU A 251 25.89 -12.47 -26.06
C GLU A 251 26.02 -12.95 -24.62
N ARG A 252 25.45 -12.20 -23.66
CA ARG A 252 25.44 -12.56 -22.23
C ARG A 252 24.74 -13.88 -21.95
N LEU A 253 23.56 -14.09 -22.52
CA LEU A 253 22.82 -15.36 -22.38
C LEU A 253 23.60 -16.53 -22.98
N GLY A 254 24.27 -16.32 -24.12
CA GLY A 254 25.12 -17.32 -24.76
C GLY A 254 26.35 -17.70 -23.92
N GLU A 255 26.91 -16.79 -23.13
CA GLU A 255 27.98 -17.08 -22.17
C GLU A 255 27.48 -17.93 -20.99
N SER A 256 26.33 -17.58 -20.39
CA SER A 256 25.76 -18.32 -19.26
C SER A 256 25.38 -19.76 -19.61
N ILE A 257 24.84 -20.02 -20.81
CA ILE A 257 24.50 -21.38 -21.29
C ILE A 257 25.73 -22.29 -21.39
N ARG A 258 26.95 -21.72 -21.53
CA ARG A 258 28.21 -22.48 -21.62
C ARG A 258 28.80 -22.88 -20.27
N CYS A 259 28.27 -22.38 -19.15
CA CYS A 259 28.71 -22.75 -17.80
C CYS A 259 27.83 -23.89 -17.22
N PRO A 260 28.36 -25.12 -17.05
CA PRO A 260 27.59 -26.27 -16.54
C PRO A 260 27.23 -26.16 -15.04
N CYS A 261 27.70 -25.13 -14.35
CA CYS A 261 27.43 -24.85 -12.93
C CYS A 261 26.59 -23.59 -12.70
N ALA A 262 26.13 -22.90 -13.76
CA ALA A 262 25.35 -21.66 -13.63
C ALA A 262 23.86 -21.94 -13.44
N CYS A 263 23.17 -21.04 -12.73
CA CYS A 263 21.71 -20.99 -12.69
C CYS A 263 21.14 -20.86 -14.11
N PRO A 264 19.93 -21.41 -14.37
CA PRO A 264 19.31 -21.31 -15.70
C PRO A 264 19.06 -19.83 -16.04
N PRO A 265 19.20 -19.45 -17.32
CA PRO A 265 19.14 -18.05 -17.67
C PRO A 265 17.74 -17.46 -17.41
N LEU A 266 17.69 -16.41 -16.60
CA LEU A 266 16.46 -15.71 -16.21
C LEU A 266 16.56 -14.24 -16.63
N ALA A 267 15.62 -13.80 -17.45
CA ALA A 267 15.44 -12.39 -17.76
C ALA A 267 14.24 -11.84 -16.97
N LEU A 268 14.44 -10.77 -16.21
CA LEU A 268 13.37 -10.11 -15.47
C LEU A 268 12.94 -8.86 -16.22
N HIS A 269 11.65 -8.77 -16.53
CA HIS A 269 11.03 -7.62 -17.15
C HIS A 269 10.07 -6.93 -16.17
N LEU A 270 9.98 -5.61 -16.23
CA LEU A 270 9.01 -4.84 -15.44
C LEU A 270 7.81 -4.49 -16.29
N CYS A 271 6.61 -4.80 -15.79
CA CYS A 271 5.39 -4.36 -16.45
C CYS A 271 5.23 -2.83 -16.32
N PRO A 272 5.22 -2.04 -17.40
CA PRO A 272 4.72 -0.69 -17.35
C PRO A 272 3.20 -0.77 -17.22
N GLY A 273 2.71 -0.66 -15.97
CA GLY A 273 1.33 -0.99 -15.61
C GLY A 273 0.29 -0.55 -16.66
N GLN A 274 -0.39 -1.51 -17.28
CA GLN A 274 -1.48 -1.21 -18.20
C GLN A 274 -2.58 -0.46 -17.45
N ARG A 275 -2.85 0.78 -17.87
CA ARG A 275 -4.09 1.49 -17.57
C ARG A 275 -5.23 0.62 -18.07
N GLY A 276 -6.18 0.34 -17.17
CA GLY A 276 -7.17 -0.72 -17.33
C GLY A 276 -7.86 -0.78 -18.68
N GLN A 277 -7.82 -1.96 -19.28
CA GLN A 277 -8.92 -2.63 -19.97
C GLN A 277 -8.53 -4.10 -20.13
N GLY A 278 -9.25 -5.03 -19.48
CA GLY A 278 -9.15 -6.45 -19.80
C GLY A 278 -8.81 -7.45 -18.69
N GLN A 279 -8.71 -7.07 -17.41
CA GLN A 279 -8.75 -8.09 -16.35
C GLN A 279 -10.21 -8.49 -16.10
N GLY A 280 -10.61 -9.63 -16.66
CA GLY A 280 -11.89 -10.25 -16.35
C GLY A 280 -12.03 -10.45 -14.84
N HIS A 281 -13.06 -9.86 -14.24
CA HIS A 281 -13.48 -10.20 -12.90
C HIS A 281 -13.96 -11.65 -12.89
N VAL A 282 -13.16 -12.55 -12.33
CA VAL A 282 -13.63 -13.85 -11.87
C VAL A 282 -14.25 -13.61 -10.49
N GLU A 283 -15.57 -13.65 -10.38
CA GLU A 283 -16.27 -13.71 -9.10
C GLU A 283 -15.84 -14.98 -8.34
N PRO A 284 -15.31 -14.89 -7.11
CA PRO A 284 -15.10 -16.07 -6.29
C PRO A 284 -16.37 -16.33 -5.48
N SER A 285 -17.15 -17.32 -5.92
CA SER A 285 -17.99 -18.07 -5.01
C SER A 285 -17.11 -19.10 -4.31
N GLY A 286 -16.93 -18.96 -3.01
CA GLY A 286 -16.28 -19.96 -2.17
C GLY A 286 -15.06 -19.43 -1.42
N GLN A 287 -14.99 -19.82 -0.14
CA GLN A 287 -13.91 -19.52 0.78
C GLN A 287 -12.56 -19.99 0.22
N GLY A 288 -11.83 -19.06 -0.38
CA GLY A 288 -10.49 -19.24 -0.91
C GLY A 288 -9.80 -17.89 -0.88
N TRP A 289 -8.56 -17.88 -0.40
CA TRP A 289 -7.69 -16.70 -0.39
C TRP A 289 -7.62 -16.10 -1.80
N PRO A 290 -7.48 -14.77 -1.98
CA PRO A 290 -7.42 -14.17 -3.30
C PRO A 290 -6.04 -14.43 -3.94
N GLU A 291 -5.81 -15.66 -4.40
CA GLU A 291 -4.65 -16.09 -5.20
C GLU A 291 -4.62 -15.42 -6.60
N ALA A 292 -5.72 -14.81 -7.04
CA ALA A 292 -5.86 -14.27 -8.39
C ALA A 292 -5.20 -12.90 -8.65
N MET A 293 -4.59 -12.25 -7.64
CA MET A 293 -4.03 -10.90 -7.80
C MET A 293 -2.52 -10.85 -8.08
N PHE A 294 -1.82 -11.98 -8.03
CA PHE A 294 -0.36 -12.07 -8.16
C PHE A 294 0.06 -13.27 -9.02
N CYS A 295 -0.29 -13.27 -10.30
CA CYS A 295 0.36 -14.14 -11.27
C CYS A 295 1.31 -13.28 -12.13
N PRO A 296 2.63 -13.31 -11.89
CA PRO A 296 3.56 -12.80 -12.89
C PRO A 296 3.37 -13.57 -14.19
N TRP A 297 3.41 -12.87 -15.32
CA TRP A 297 3.31 -13.50 -16.62
C TRP A 297 4.65 -14.16 -16.93
N VAL A 298 4.62 -15.42 -17.35
CA VAL A 298 5.80 -16.25 -17.58
C VAL A 298 5.77 -16.73 -19.02
N GLU A 299 6.70 -16.26 -19.84
CA GLU A 299 6.94 -16.82 -21.16
C GLU A 299 8.23 -17.63 -21.17
N SER A 300 8.14 -18.83 -21.74
CA SER A 300 9.28 -19.71 -21.93
C SER A 300 9.72 -19.69 -23.38
N PHE A 301 11.00 -19.43 -23.62
CA PHE A 301 11.58 -19.47 -24.96
C PHE A 301 12.56 -20.64 -25.08
N PRO A 302 12.59 -21.33 -26.23
CA PRO A 302 13.62 -22.33 -26.50
C PRO A 302 14.99 -21.65 -26.63
N SER A 303 16.03 -22.28 -26.08
CA SER A 303 17.40 -21.77 -25.95
C SER A 303 18.18 -21.63 -27.27
N ALA A 304 17.56 -21.86 -28.44
CA ALA A 304 18.23 -21.82 -29.73
C ALA A 304 17.34 -21.25 -30.86
N GLY A 305 17.82 -20.15 -31.47
CA GLY A 305 17.60 -19.84 -32.89
C GLY A 305 16.25 -19.27 -33.33
N VAL A 306 15.40 -18.79 -32.42
CA VAL A 306 14.13 -18.15 -32.79
C VAL A 306 14.28 -16.63 -32.64
N PRO A 307 13.89 -15.81 -33.64
CA PRO A 307 13.86 -14.36 -33.49
C PRO A 307 12.85 -13.98 -32.40
N TRP A 308 13.27 -13.17 -31.45
CA TRP A 308 12.40 -12.58 -30.44
C TRP A 308 11.42 -11.61 -31.12
N PRO A 309 10.12 -11.63 -30.76
CA PRO A 309 9.15 -10.66 -31.25
C PRO A 309 9.35 -9.25 -30.67
#